data_AF-A0A1R3KG05-F1
#
_entry.id   AF-A0A1R3KG05-F1
#
_cell.length_a   1.000
_cell.length_b   1.000
_cell.length_c   1.000
_cell.angle_alpha   90.00
_cell.angle_beta   90.00
_cell.angle_gamma   90.00
#
_symmetry.space_group_name_H-M   'P 1'
#
loop_
_entity.id
_entity.type
_entity.pdbx_description
1 polymer ?
#
loop_
_entity_poly.entity_id
_entity_poly.type
_entity_poly.pdbx_seq_one_letter_code
_entity_poly.pdbx_strand_id
1 'polypeptide(L)'
;MIEGFPPFHTKQENEVPKAYVANECQPFQAPAKCYAHVLKELIEECWSEEPFKRPPFRHIITRLYHINNQLAHKRRWKVSLSSFSFFLSHINRQGTGGLCLQYL
;
A
#
# COMPACT_ATOMS: atom_id res chain seq x y z
N MET A 1 4.41 -10.98 3.54
CA MET A 1 3.56 -10.42 4.62
C MET A 1 3.80 -8.91 4.69
N ILE A 2 2.76 -8.12 4.99
CA ILE A 2 2.84 -6.64 5.01
C ILE A 2 3.64 -6.14 6.22
N GLU A 3 3.40 -6.74 7.38
CA GLU A 3 4.03 -6.35 8.66
C GLU A 3 5.49 -6.80 8.82
N GLY A 4 5.96 -7.74 7.98
CA GLY A 4 7.33 -8.27 8.05
C GLY A 4 7.62 -9.26 9.18
N PHE A 5 6.71 -9.39 10.16
CA PHE A 5 6.82 -10.30 11.31
C PHE A 5 5.63 -11.25 11.38
N PRO A 6 5.78 -12.42 12.04
CA PRO A 6 4.64 -13.31 12.27
C PRO A 6 3.63 -12.69 13.25
N PRO A 7 2.37 -13.15 13.23
CA PRO A 7 1.40 -12.80 14.25
C PRO A 7 1.93 -13.09 15.66
N PHE A 8 1.64 -12.18 16.59
CA PHE A 8 2.02 -12.25 18.01
C PHE A 8 3.53 -12.32 18.28
N HIS A 9 4.38 -11.82 17.38
CA HIS A 9 5.85 -11.81 17.56
C HIS A 9 6.34 -11.14 18.86
N THR A 10 5.51 -10.30 19.50
CA THR A 10 5.80 -9.64 20.78
C THR A 10 5.25 -10.36 22.00
N LYS A 11 4.38 -11.37 21.83
CA LYS A 11 3.81 -12.14 22.94
C LYS A 11 4.69 -13.35 23.24
N GLN A 12 4.68 -13.80 24.49
CA GLN A 12 5.28 -15.10 24.85
C GLN A 12 4.47 -16.24 24.25
N GLU A 13 5.14 -17.32 23.84
CA GLU A 13 4.56 -18.45 23.12
C GLU A 13 3.37 -19.11 23.86
N ASN A 14 3.42 -19.14 25.19
CA ASN A 14 2.34 -19.66 26.04
C ASN A 14 1.07 -18.77 26.06
N GLU A 15 1.20 -17.48 25.74
CA GLU A 15 0.08 -16.53 25.68
C GLU A 15 -0.55 -16.48 24.28
N VAL A 16 0.15 -16.95 23.25
CA VAL A 16 -0.34 -16.96 21.86
C VAL A 16 -1.65 -17.77 21.70
N PRO A 17 -1.79 -19.00 22.25
CA PRO A 17 -3.04 -19.74 22.17
C PRO A 17 -4.23 -18.99 22.80
N LYS A 18 -4.00 -18.28 23.92
CA LYS A 18 -5.06 -17.50 24.58
C LYS A 18 -5.52 -16.34 23.69
N ALA A 19 -4.59 -15.68 23.01
CA ALA A 19 -4.91 -14.60 22.07
C ALA A 19 -5.72 -15.09 20.86
N TYR A 20 -5.41 -16.29 20.33
CA TYR A 20 -6.21 -16.90 19.27
C TYR A 20 -7.64 -17.25 19.73
N VAL A 21 -7.78 -17.82 20.92
CA VAL A 21 -9.11 -18.13 21.51
C VAL A 21 -9.91 -16.85 21.75
N ALA A 22 -9.25 -15.77 22.16
CA ALA A 22 -9.87 -14.46 22.33
C ALA A 22 -10.18 -13.74 21.00
N ASN A 23 -9.91 -14.35 19.83
CA ASN A 23 -10.03 -13.73 18.51
C ASN A 23 -9.32 -12.37 18.39
N GLU A 24 -8.26 -12.15 19.17
CA GLU A 24 -7.53 -10.88 19.14
C GLU A 24 -6.86 -10.68 17.78
N CYS A 25 -7.38 -9.73 16.98
CA CYS A 25 -6.65 -9.24 15.82
C CYS A 25 -5.54 -8.33 16.31
N GLN A 26 -4.29 -8.59 15.93
CA GLN A 26 -3.24 -7.62 16.19
C GLN A 26 -3.55 -6.30 15.48
N PRO A 27 -3.29 -5.16 16.12
CA PRO A 27 -3.42 -3.87 15.47
C PRO A 27 -2.50 -3.79 14.25
N PHE A 28 -2.93 -3.06 13.23
CA PHE A 28 -2.09 -2.73 12.09
C PHE A 28 -0.91 -1.87 12.56
N GLN A 29 0.29 -2.46 12.57
CA GLN A 29 1.50 -1.80 13.06
C GLN A 29 2.25 -1.11 11.92
N ALA A 30 2.12 -1.62 10.69
CA ALA A 30 2.75 -1.00 9.54
C ALA A 30 2.14 0.39 9.28
N PRO A 31 2.94 1.33 8.75
CA PRO A 31 2.44 2.66 8.40
C PRO A 31 1.21 2.57 7.49
N ALA A 32 0.25 3.49 7.64
CA ALA A 32 -0.97 3.52 6.82
C ALA A 32 -0.70 3.53 5.30
N LYS A 33 0.48 3.98 4.85
CA LYS A 33 0.92 3.91 3.46
C LYS A 33 1.07 2.49 2.92
N CYS A 34 1.31 1.51 3.79
CA CYS A 34 1.43 0.09 3.47
C CYS A 34 0.06 -0.59 3.34
N TYR A 35 -0.98 -0.01 3.95
CA TYR A 35 -2.36 -0.49 3.89
C TYR A 35 -3.20 0.43 3.01
N ALA A 36 -3.42 0.01 1.76
CA ALA A 36 -4.48 0.62 0.98
C ALA A 36 -5.79 0.51 1.78
N HIS A 37 -6.56 1.60 1.89
CA HIS A 37 -7.77 1.65 2.73
C HIS A 37 -8.69 0.44 2.51
N VAL A 38 -8.92 0.09 1.24
CA VAL A 38 -9.76 -1.04 0.81
C VAL A 38 -9.18 -2.40 1.24
N LEU A 39 -7.85 -2.53 1.36
CA LEU A 39 -7.21 -3.73 1.87
C LEU A 39 -7.38 -3.87 3.37
N LYS A 40 -7.28 -2.75 4.10
CA LYS A 40 -7.50 -2.72 5.56
C LYS A 40 -8.92 -3.18 5.90
N GLU A 41 -9.92 -2.63 5.21
CA GLU A 41 -11.33 -3.03 5.37
C GLU A 41 -11.55 -4.52 5.13
N LEU A 42 -10.97 -5.07 4.05
CA LEU A 42 -11.08 -6.50 3.77
C LEU A 42 -10.47 -7.37 4.89
N ILE A 43 -9.34 -6.95 5.46
CA ILE A 43 -8.71 -7.66 6.58
C ILE A 43 -9.62 -7.59 7.82
N GLU A 44 -10.18 -6.42 8.14
CA GLU A 44 -11.11 -6.23 9.26
C GLU A 44 -12.37 -7.10 9.10
N GLU A 45 -12.95 -7.18 7.90
CA GLU A 45 -14.11 -8.04 7.61
C GLU A 45 -13.78 -9.54 7.78
N CYS A 46 -12.59 -9.97 7.36
CA CYS A 46 -12.13 -11.36 7.54
C CYS A 46 -11.97 -11.73 9.01
N TRP A 47 -11.76 -10.75 9.87
CA TRP A 47 -11.57 -10.92 11.31
C TRP A 47 -12.83 -10.62 12.14
N SER A 48 -14.01 -10.56 11.52
CA SER A 48 -15.25 -10.33 12.26
C SER A 48 -15.52 -11.43 13.30
N GLU A 49 -15.95 -11.07 14.51
CA GLU A 49 -16.36 -12.03 15.53
C GLU A 49 -17.54 -12.89 15.05
N GLU A 50 -18.44 -12.31 14.27
CA GLU A 50 -19.58 -13.01 13.69
C GLU A 50 -19.14 -13.78 12.44
N PRO A 51 -19.24 -15.13 12.42
CA PRO A 51 -18.78 -15.93 11.28
C PRO A 51 -19.49 -15.58 9.96
N PHE A 52 -20.76 -15.15 10.03
CA PHE A 52 -21.54 -14.78 8.85
C PHE A 52 -21.13 -13.45 8.22
N LYS A 53 -20.48 -12.57 8.99
CA LYS A 53 -19.91 -11.32 8.46
C LYS A 53 -18.58 -11.56 7.74
N ARG A 54 -17.93 -12.70 7.98
CA ARG A 54 -16.68 -13.05 7.30
C ARG A 54 -16.96 -13.36 5.83
N PRO A 55 -16.26 -12.72 4.88
CA PRO A 55 -16.47 -12.99 3.48
C PRO A 55 -16.05 -14.43 3.12
N PRO A 56 -16.78 -15.11 2.22
CA PRO A 56 -16.36 -16.41 1.74
C PRO A 56 -15.09 -16.28 0.91
N PHE A 57 -14.25 -17.32 0.91
CA PHE A 57 -12.94 -17.29 0.26
C PHE A 57 -12.97 -16.83 -1.20
N ARG A 58 -13.98 -17.24 -1.97
CA ARG A 58 -14.20 -16.76 -3.35
C ARG A 58 -14.26 -15.22 -3.45
N HIS A 59 -14.95 -14.60 -2.51
CA HIS A 59 -15.14 -13.14 -2.47
C HIS A 59 -13.85 -12.43 -2.06
N ILE A 60 -13.07 -13.03 -1.15
CA ILE A 60 -11.75 -12.55 -0.75
C ILE A 60 -10.83 -12.48 -1.98
N ILE A 61 -10.73 -13.57 -2.76
CA ILE A 61 -9.89 -13.61 -3.96
C ILE A 61 -10.33 -12.55 -4.98
N THR A 62 -11.64 -12.42 -5.24
CA THR A 62 -12.17 -11.39 -6.13
C THR A 62 -11.81 -9.99 -5.65
N ARG A 63 -12.02 -9.65 -4.38
CA ARG A 63 -11.67 -8.32 -3.84
C ARG A 63 -10.17 -8.05 -3.90
N LEU A 64 -9.33 -9.03 -3.56
CA LEU A 64 -7.87 -8.89 -3.67
C LEU A 64 -7.42 -8.63 -5.10
N TYR A 65 -8.02 -9.30 -6.09
CA TYR A 65 -7.75 -9.05 -7.51
C TYR A 65 -8.07 -7.60 -7.91
N HIS A 66 -9.25 -7.08 -7.53
CA HIS A 66 -9.63 -5.70 -7.80
C HIS A 66 -8.71 -4.68 -7.11
N ILE A 67 -8.37 -4.90 -5.83
CA ILE A 67 -7.44 -4.05 -5.08
C ILE A 67 -6.08 -4.00 -5.78
N ASN A 68 -5.56 -5.17 -6.17
CA ASN A 68 -4.26 -5.26 -6.84
C ASN A 68 -4.26 -4.51 -8.18
N ASN A 69 -5.32 -4.65 -8.98
CA ASN A 69 -5.46 -3.91 -10.24
C ASN A 69 -5.50 -2.40 -10.02
N GLN A 70 -6.27 -1.92 -9.04
CA GLN A 70 -6.31 -0.50 -8.69
C GLN A 70 -4.94 0.05 -8.27
N LEU A 71 -4.20 -0.71 -7.46
CA LEU A 71 -2.85 -0.34 -7.04
C LEU A 71 -1.86 -0.33 -8.20
N ALA A 72 -1.93 -1.30 -9.11
CA ALA A 72 -1.12 -1.35 -10.32
C ALA A 72 -1.39 -0.16 -11.25
N HIS A 73 -2.67 0.19 -11.46
CA HIS A 73 -3.06 1.37 -12.23
C HIS A 73 -2.49 2.66 -11.62
N LYS A 74 -2.64 2.87 -10.30
CA LYS A 74 -2.09 4.07 -9.62
C LYS A 74 -0.57 4.18 -9.77
N ARG A 75 0.17 3.06 -9.70
CA ARG A 75 1.64 3.04 -9.92
C ARG A 75 2.00 3.42 -11.36
N ARG A 76 1.27 2.89 -12.35
CA ARG A 76 1.49 3.18 -13.78
C ARG A 76 1.27 4.67 -14.10
N TRP A 77 0.25 5.29 -13.52
CA TRP A 77 -0.04 6.72 -13.72
C TRP A 77 1.03 7.61 -13.09
N LYS A 78 1.59 7.21 -11.94
CA LYS A 78 2.70 7.92 -11.31
C LYS A 78 3.96 7.92 -12.18
N VAL A 79 4.25 6.80 -12.87
CA VAL A 79 5.36 6.74 -13.84
C VAL A 79 5.08 7.64 -15.05
N SER A 80 3.86 7.60 -15.59
CA SER A 80 3.45 8.43 -16.73
C SER A 80 3.53 9.94 -16.47
N LEU A 81 3.14 10.41 -15.28
CA LEU A 81 3.22 11.83 -14.93
C LEU A 81 4.65 12.24 -14.51
N SER A 82 5.44 11.32 -13.96
CA SER A 82 6.87 11.58 -13.68
C SER A 82 7.70 11.77 -14.94
N SER A 83 7.34 11.08 -16.04
CA SER A 83 7.95 11.29 -17.35
C SER A 83 7.62 12.68 -17.93
N PHE A 84 6.44 13.22 -17.63
CA PHE A 84 6.04 14.57 -18.07
C PHE A 84 6.78 15.67 -17.31
N SER A 85 7.02 15.48 -16.00
CA SER A 85 7.86 16.40 -15.22
C SER A 85 9.34 16.36 -15.64
N PHE A 86 9.88 15.18 -16.01
CA PHE A 86 11.25 15.09 -16.51
C PHE A 86 11.42 15.79 -17.87
N PHE A 87 10.40 15.68 -18.74
CA PHE A 87 10.38 16.36 -20.04
C PHE A 87 10.24 17.88 -19.89
N LEU A 88 9.40 18.36 -18.97
CA LEU A 88 9.25 19.80 -18.69
C LEU A 88 10.51 20.41 -18.06
N SER A 89 11.22 19.69 -17.18
CA SER A 89 12.52 20.15 -16.65
C SER A 89 13.61 20.21 -17.73
N HIS A 90 13.52 19.39 -18.78
CA HIS A 90 14.49 19.41 -19.89
C HIS A 90 14.18 20.51 -20.92
N ILE A 91 12.91 20.87 -21.13
CA ILE A 91 12.53 22.01 -21.98
C ILE A 91 12.90 23.35 -21.32
N ASN A 92 12.71 23.48 -20.00
CA ASN A 92 13.02 24.73 -19.28
C ASN A 92 14.53 25.00 -19.10
N ARG A 93 15.41 24.05 -19.45
CA ARG A 93 16.87 24.19 -19.40
C ARG A 93 17.49 24.76 -20.68
N GLN A 94 16.75 24.86 -21.77
CA GLN A 94 17.24 25.35 -23.08
C GLN A 94 16.79 26.80 -23.40
N GLY A 95 16.28 27.54 -22.41
CA GLY A 95 15.59 28.82 -22.63
C GLY A 95 16.24 30.09 -22.08
N THR A 96 17.44 30.04 -21.52
CA THR A 96 18.12 31.25 -21.01
C THR A 96 19.60 31.27 -21.41
N GLY A 97 19.86 31.45 -22.70
CA GLY A 97 21.17 31.82 -23.23
C GLY A 97 21.14 33.27 -23.71
N GLY A 98 21.18 34.22 -22.77
CA GLY A 98 21.43 35.62 -23.08
C GLY A 98 22.81 35.75 -23.70
N LEU A 99 22.87 36.19 -24.95
CA LEU A 99 24.09 36.66 -25.59
C LEU A 99 24.53 37.93 -24.88
N CYS A 100 25.58 37.82 -24.06
CA CYS A 100 26.43 38.96 -23.72
C CYS A 100 27.89 38.55 -23.93
N LEU A 101 28.39 38.98 -25.10
CA LEU A 101 29.77 39.37 -25.41
C LEU A 101 30.86 38.98 -24.41
N GLN A 102 31.86 38.22 -24.89
CA GLN A 102 33.24 38.58 -24.57
C GLN A 102 34.31 37.98 -25.50
N TYR A 103 35.18 38.90 -25.97
CA TYR A 103 36.57 38.76 -26.45
C TYR A 103 36.88 38.60 -27.96
N LEU A 104 37.46 39.70 -28.47
CA LEU A 104 38.19 40.00 -29.73
C LEU A 104 37.38 40.30 -30.99
#